data_AF-A0A2K8X1X5-F1
#
_entry.id   AF-A0A2K8X1X5-F1
#
_cell.length_a   1.000
_cell.length_b   1.000
_cell.length_c   1.000
_cell.angle_alpha   90.00
_cell.angle_beta   90.00
_cell.angle_gamma   90.00
#
_symmetry.space_group_name_H-M   'P 1'
#
loop_
_entity.id
_entity.type
_entity.pdbx_description
1 polymer ?
#
loop_
_entity_poly.entity_id
_entity_poly.type
_entity_poly.pdbx_seq_one_letter_code
_entity_poly.pdbx_strand_id
1 'polypeptide(L)'
;MKNLIPSYVRVPVIFFTIFGLVEYFVDSGDKPAFIEYPIIMLFLALVLFVLIAIEGIVGSIENVLFQSLDASEKERYIANAPKAPQFTKLKALYNKLKGDEKPIEEEHEIILDHNYDGIRELDNNLPPWWLYSWYASMVFAVIYLFNFHITGTSGTQFDELDSEYAQAKIDIEEYKKTAKNLIDANSVELLTEAADLQNGKKIFGENCIACHMTDGGGGIGPNLTDKHWILGGDIKSVFHTISEGGRSGKGMISWKKEGLKPLEMAQVASYVLSLQGTTPANPKEAEGDLWQPEGAEAPEAIQGDEVLEGEETDVLETENTEVLEIEDSVSMNN
;
A
#
# COMPACT_ATOMS: atom_id res chain seq x y z
N MET A 1 43.35 29.43 -3.78
CA MET A 1 42.29 29.85 -4.74
C MET A 1 41.37 30.79 -3.99
N LYS A 2 41.10 31.98 -4.53
CA LYS A 2 40.30 33.00 -3.83
C LYS A 2 38.86 32.49 -3.69
N ASN A 3 38.45 32.15 -2.47
CA ASN A 3 37.11 31.62 -2.22
C ASN A 3 36.10 32.77 -2.21
N LEU A 4 35.46 33.02 -3.35
CA LEU A 4 34.42 34.03 -3.49
C LEU A 4 33.17 33.69 -2.64
N ILE A 5 32.99 32.42 -2.27
CA ILE A 5 31.82 31.93 -1.55
C ILE A 5 32.29 31.38 -0.18
N PRO A 6 31.66 31.78 0.94
CA PRO A 6 32.03 31.26 2.26
C PRO A 6 31.91 29.73 2.35
N SER A 7 32.77 29.09 3.15
CA SER A 7 32.82 27.63 3.30
C SER A 7 31.47 27.03 3.78
N TYR A 8 30.76 27.75 4.65
CA TYR A 8 29.43 27.35 5.13
C TYR A 8 28.33 27.39 4.05
N VAL A 9 28.59 28.02 2.90
CA VAL A 9 27.71 27.98 1.72
C VAL A 9 28.24 26.96 0.71
N ARG A 10 29.55 26.96 0.45
CA ARG A 10 30.18 26.08 -0.53
C ARG A 10 30.03 24.61 -0.19
N VAL A 11 30.31 24.21 1.06
CA VAL A 11 30.24 22.80 1.47
C VAL A 11 28.85 22.22 1.29
N PRO A 12 27.77 22.86 1.80
CA PRO A 12 26.41 22.38 1.52
C PRO A 12 26.09 22.34 0.03
N VAL A 13 26.45 23.36 -0.76
CA VAL A 13 26.15 23.38 -2.20
C VAL A 13 26.81 22.21 -2.93
N ILE A 14 28.10 21.95 -2.67
CA ILE A 14 28.81 20.82 -3.28
C ILE A 14 28.21 19.49 -2.80
N PHE A 15 27.94 19.36 -1.50
CA PHE A 15 27.35 18.16 -0.91
C PHE A 15 25.98 17.84 -1.52
N PHE A 16 25.07 18.81 -1.59
CA PHE A 16 23.73 18.61 -2.15
C PHE A 16 23.75 18.43 -3.67
N THR A 17 24.75 18.98 -4.36
CA THR A 17 24.98 18.66 -5.78
C THR A 17 25.35 17.18 -5.94
N ILE A 18 26.29 16.67 -5.13
CA ILE A 18 26.68 15.25 -5.15
C ILE A 18 25.50 14.36 -4.75
N PHE A 19 24.76 14.73 -3.71
CA PHE A 19 23.53 14.06 -3.29
C PHE A 19 22.53 13.95 -4.44
N GLY A 20 22.22 15.06 -5.11
CA GLY A 20 21.30 15.06 -6.26
C GLY A 20 21.80 14.22 -7.43
N LEU A 21 23.12 14.20 -7.70
CA LEU A 21 23.70 13.33 -8.72
C LEU A 21 23.59 11.85 -8.34
N VAL A 22 23.80 11.49 -7.08
CA VAL A 22 23.62 10.11 -6.60
C VAL A 22 22.17 9.67 -6.79
N GLU A 23 21.21 10.50 -6.39
CA GLU A 23 19.79 10.20 -6.57
C GLU A 23 19.38 10.12 -8.05
N TYR A 24 20.01 10.92 -8.92
CA TYR A 24 19.72 10.89 -10.35
C TYR A 24 20.30 9.67 -11.07
N PHE A 25 21.50 9.22 -10.68
CA PHE A 25 22.20 8.14 -11.40
C PHE A 25 22.00 6.76 -10.79
N VAL A 26 21.60 6.66 -9.52
CA VAL A 26 21.30 5.38 -8.89
C VAL A 26 19.83 5.02 -9.14
N ASP A 27 19.63 4.03 -10.00
CA ASP A 27 18.30 3.47 -10.24
C ASP A 27 17.80 2.76 -8.97
N SER A 28 16.72 3.28 -8.39
CA SER A 28 16.11 2.82 -7.14
C SER A 28 14.58 2.65 -7.24
N GLY A 29 14.06 2.64 -8.47
CA GLY A 29 12.63 2.57 -8.74
C GLY A 29 11.87 3.76 -8.15
N ASP A 30 10.77 3.49 -7.43
CA ASP A 30 9.88 4.53 -6.88
C ASP A 30 10.35 5.11 -5.54
N LYS A 31 11.43 4.57 -4.97
CA LYS A 31 11.97 5.03 -3.69
C LYS A 31 13.26 5.81 -3.91
N PRO A 32 13.56 6.81 -3.06
CA PRO A 32 14.88 7.45 -3.07
C PRO A 32 16.01 6.43 -2.87
N ALA A 33 17.12 6.60 -3.59
CA ALA A 33 18.25 5.69 -3.58
C ALA A 33 18.88 5.57 -2.19
N PHE A 34 18.96 6.67 -1.44
CA PHE A 34 19.47 6.66 -0.07
C PHE A 34 18.65 5.78 0.90
N ILE A 35 17.38 5.50 0.59
CA ILE A 35 16.51 4.61 1.39
C ILE A 35 16.68 3.15 0.95
N GLU A 36 16.64 2.90 -0.36
CA GLU A 36 16.72 1.54 -0.91
C GLU A 36 18.12 0.94 -0.72
N TYR A 37 19.17 1.76 -0.79
CA TYR A 37 20.56 1.33 -0.62
C TYR A 37 21.23 2.03 0.57
N PRO A 38 21.17 1.46 1.79
CA PRO A 38 21.76 2.06 3.00
C PRO A 38 23.26 2.38 2.92
N ILE A 39 24.00 1.73 2.01
CA ILE A 39 25.42 2.03 1.76
C ILE A 39 25.63 3.44 1.20
N ILE A 40 24.62 4.01 0.51
CA ILE A 40 24.66 5.37 -0.01
C ILE A 40 24.76 6.38 1.14
N MET A 41 24.08 6.13 2.27
CA MET A 41 24.18 6.99 3.45
C MET A 41 25.61 7.01 4.03
N LEU A 42 26.29 5.86 4.05
CA LEU A 42 27.70 5.80 4.48
C LEU A 42 28.62 6.54 3.51
N PHE A 43 28.38 6.40 2.20
CA PHE A 43 29.11 7.14 1.17
C PHE A 43 28.92 8.65 1.31
N LEU A 44 27.68 9.12 1.45
CA LEU A 44 27.37 10.54 1.64
C LEU A 44 27.97 11.09 2.92
N ALA A 45 27.92 10.34 4.03
CA ALA A 45 28.57 10.73 5.28
C ALA A 45 30.09 10.87 5.12
N LEU A 46 30.74 9.95 4.40
CA LEU A 46 32.16 10.04 4.09
C LEU A 46 32.47 11.25 3.21
N VAL A 47 31.68 11.51 2.17
CA VAL A 47 31.83 12.69 1.30
C VAL A 47 31.72 13.97 2.12
N LEU A 48 30.71 14.09 2.98
CA LEU A 48 30.54 15.26 3.86
C LEU A 48 31.74 15.44 4.79
N PHE A 49 32.21 14.35 5.42
CA PHE A 49 33.38 14.39 6.28
C PHE A 49 34.63 14.86 5.52
N VAL A 50 34.86 14.35 4.32
CA VAL A 50 35.99 14.75 3.46
C VAL A 50 35.87 16.23 3.07
N LEU A 51 34.69 16.71 2.68
CA LEU A 51 34.48 18.13 2.35
C LEU A 51 34.81 19.04 3.54
N ILE A 52 34.32 18.70 4.75
CA ILE A 52 34.61 19.45 5.97
C ILE A 52 36.12 19.40 6.29
N ALA A 53 36.75 18.24 6.16
CA ALA A 53 38.17 18.07 6.43
C ALA A 53 39.03 18.90 5.45
N ILE A 54 38.70 18.91 4.16
CA ILE A 54 39.38 19.73 3.15
C ILE A 54 39.27 21.21 3.50
N GLU A 55 38.07 21.69 3.85
CA GLU A 55 37.89 23.09 4.27
C GLU A 55 38.69 23.43 5.53
N GLY A 56 38.71 22.52 6.52
CA GLY A 56 39.50 22.68 7.74
C GLY A 56 41.01 22.77 7.45
N ILE A 57 41.52 21.94 6.55
CA ILE A 57 42.93 21.96 6.12
C ILE A 57 43.24 23.25 5.38
N VAL A 58 42.42 23.65 4.40
CA VAL A 58 42.61 24.88 3.63
C VAL A 58 42.56 26.10 4.56
N GLY A 59 41.59 26.17 5.47
CA GLY A 59 41.49 27.24 6.46
C GLY A 59 42.68 27.28 7.41
N SER A 60 43.21 26.11 7.81
CA SER A 60 44.42 26.04 8.65
C SER A 60 45.66 26.54 7.91
N ILE A 61 45.84 26.16 6.63
CA ILE A 61 46.93 26.64 5.78
C ILE A 61 46.82 28.16 5.58
N GLU A 62 45.62 28.68 5.31
CA GLU A 62 45.37 30.12 5.17
C GLU A 62 45.67 30.88 6.46
N ASN A 63 45.31 30.34 7.63
CA ASN A 63 45.61 30.94 8.92
C ASN A 63 47.12 30.95 9.22
N VAL A 64 47.83 29.84 8.96
CA VAL A 64 49.29 29.76 9.13
C VAL A 64 49.99 30.73 8.17
N LEU A 65 49.56 30.77 6.91
CA LEU A 65 50.03 31.75 5.93
C LEU A 65 49.81 33.17 6.44
N PHE A 66 48.60 33.50 6.89
CA PHE A 66 48.28 34.84 7.38
C PHE A 66 49.12 35.23 8.59
N GLN A 67 49.35 34.32 9.53
CA GLN A 67 50.20 34.56 10.69
C GLN A 67 51.67 34.75 10.32
N SER A 68 52.14 34.09 9.26
CA SER A 68 53.52 34.16 8.77
C SER A 68 53.87 35.47 8.02
N LEU A 69 52.87 36.27 7.62
CA LEU A 69 53.07 37.55 6.92
C LEU A 69 53.53 38.67 7.87
N ASP A 70 54.36 39.58 7.35
CA ASP A 70 54.72 40.82 8.05
C ASP A 70 53.52 41.80 8.15
N ALA A 71 53.68 42.89 8.90
CA ALA A 71 52.58 43.85 9.10
C ALA A 71 52.11 44.51 7.78
N SER A 72 53.05 44.82 6.88
CA SER A 72 52.76 45.45 5.59
C SER A 72 52.13 44.48 4.58
N GLU A 73 52.49 43.20 4.68
CA GLU A 73 51.97 42.10 3.88
C GLU A 73 50.58 41.67 4.35
N LYS A 74 50.31 41.71 5.65
CA LYS A 74 48.97 41.50 6.21
C LYS A 74 47.99 42.55 5.70
N GLU A 75 48.39 43.82 5.69
CA GLU A 75 47.58 44.89 5.12
C GLU A 75 47.31 44.66 3.63
N ARG A 76 48.32 44.26 2.86
CA ARG A 76 48.14 43.89 1.43
C ARG A 76 47.24 42.67 1.26
N TYR A 77 47.34 41.67 2.13
CA TYR A 77 46.51 40.46 2.09
C TYR A 77 45.04 40.80 2.33
N ILE A 78 44.75 41.63 3.35
CA ILE A 78 43.39 42.12 3.65
C ILE A 78 42.88 43.00 2.52
N ALA A 79 43.70 43.92 1.99
CA ALA A 79 43.31 44.81 0.90
C ALA A 79 43.00 44.04 -0.40
N ASN A 80 43.68 42.92 -0.65
CA ASN A 80 43.48 42.05 -1.81
C ASN A 80 42.50 40.90 -1.54
N ALA A 81 41.89 40.84 -0.35
CA ALA A 81 40.90 39.83 -0.01
C ALA A 81 39.71 39.94 -0.97
N PRO A 82 39.24 38.83 -1.55
CA PRO A 82 38.06 38.85 -2.41
C PRO A 82 36.87 39.38 -1.61
N LYS A 83 36.26 40.47 -2.09
CA LYS A 83 35.00 40.96 -1.52
C LYS A 83 33.92 39.92 -1.81
N ALA A 84 33.12 39.58 -0.80
CA ALA A 84 31.99 38.67 -0.98
C ALA A 84 31.08 39.15 -2.14
N PRO A 85 30.52 38.23 -2.95
CA PRO A 85 29.60 38.58 -4.02
C PRO A 85 28.43 39.33 -3.40
N GLN A 86 28.34 40.62 -3.73
CA GLN A 86 27.25 41.43 -3.22
C GLN A 86 26.00 41.12 -4.03
N PHE A 87 25.07 40.39 -3.42
CA PHE A 87 23.73 40.19 -3.95
C PHE A 87 22.90 41.48 -3.80
N THR A 88 23.36 42.57 -4.41
CA THR A 88 22.80 43.92 -4.26
C THR A 88 21.32 43.97 -4.64
N LYS A 89 20.92 43.23 -5.69
CA LYS A 89 19.51 43.11 -6.10
C LYS A 89 18.65 42.36 -5.08
N LEU A 90 19.14 41.25 -4.53
CA LEU A 90 18.41 40.49 -3.52
C LEU A 90 18.29 41.28 -2.22
N LYS A 91 19.36 41.98 -1.81
CA LYS A 91 19.36 42.87 -0.65
C LYS A 91 18.42 44.06 -0.85
N ALA A 92 18.38 44.64 -2.05
CA ALA A 92 17.45 45.71 -2.37
C ALA A 92 15.99 45.21 -2.35
N LEU A 93 15.73 44.01 -2.88
CA LEU A 93 14.42 43.38 -2.82
C LEU A 93 14.00 43.10 -1.37
N TYR A 94 14.91 42.52 -0.57
CA TYR A 94 14.68 42.27 0.86
C TYR A 94 14.36 43.56 1.60
N ASN A 95 15.17 44.62 1.44
CA ASN A 95 14.91 45.90 2.10
C ASN A 95 13.56 46.50 1.68
N LYS A 96 13.20 46.40 0.40
CA LYS A 96 11.87 46.84 -0.09
C LYS A 96 10.72 46.05 0.53
N LEU A 97 10.89 44.74 0.69
CA LEU A 97 9.87 43.84 1.24
C LEU A 97 9.77 43.95 2.76
N LYS A 98 10.89 44.21 3.45
CA LYS A 98 10.97 44.45 4.88
C LYS A 98 10.17 45.68 5.30
N GLY A 99 10.16 46.70 4.44
CA GLY A 99 9.45 47.96 4.69
C GLY A 99 10.29 48.91 5.55
N ASP A 100 9.64 49.99 5.97
CA ASP A 100 10.27 51.05 6.76
C ASP A 100 10.25 50.66 8.24
N GLU A 101 11.34 50.06 8.72
CA GLU A 101 11.58 49.81 10.14
C GLU A 101 12.43 50.94 10.73
N LYS A 102 12.11 51.35 11.97
CA LYS A 102 12.96 52.25 12.73
C LYS A 102 14.09 51.47 13.40
N PRO A 103 15.36 51.94 13.35
CA PRO A 103 16.45 51.33 14.10
C PRO A 103 16.19 51.40 15.61
N ILE A 104 16.74 50.44 16.37
CA ILE A 104 16.53 50.32 17.82
C ILE A 104 16.81 51.63 18.57
N GLU A 105 17.84 52.37 18.17
CA GLU A 105 18.22 53.65 18.80
C GLU A 105 17.14 54.74 18.64
N GLU A 106 16.33 54.67 17.59
CA GLU A 106 15.24 55.60 17.28
C GLU A 106 13.85 55.07 17.70
N GLU A 107 13.76 53.90 18.32
CA GLU A 107 12.46 53.32 18.72
C GLU A 107 11.68 54.23 19.68
N HIS A 108 12.37 55.04 20.47
CA HIS A 108 11.76 56.00 21.39
C HIS A 108 10.83 57.02 20.71
N GLU A 109 10.95 57.23 19.39
CA GLU A 109 10.07 58.10 18.61
C GLU A 109 8.70 57.46 18.31
N ILE A 110 8.62 56.12 18.33
CA ILE A 110 7.44 55.33 17.92
C ILE A 110 6.86 54.49 19.06
N ILE A 111 7.36 54.65 20.29
CA ILE A 111 6.81 54.00 21.47
C ILE A 111 5.46 54.66 21.83
N LEU A 112 4.43 53.83 21.96
CA LEU A 112 3.12 54.27 22.45
C LEU A 112 3.18 54.70 23.92
N ASP A 113 2.26 55.57 24.34
CA ASP A 113 2.28 56.23 25.65
C ASP A 113 1.92 55.30 26.81
N HIS A 114 1.26 54.17 26.53
CA HIS A 114 0.88 53.18 27.52
C HIS A 114 2.00 52.18 27.84
N ASN A 115 2.01 51.72 29.10
CA ASN A 115 2.92 50.71 29.60
C ASN A 115 2.13 49.67 30.40
N TYR A 116 2.21 48.42 29.97
CA TYR A 116 1.56 47.29 30.62
C TYR A 116 2.62 46.38 31.23
N ASP A 117 2.77 46.44 32.56
CA ASP A 117 3.69 45.58 33.32
C ASP A 117 5.14 45.60 32.81
N GLY A 118 5.62 46.78 32.41
CA GLY A 118 6.96 46.98 31.86
C GLY A 118 7.08 46.76 30.35
N ILE A 119 6.03 46.26 29.68
CA ILE A 119 5.98 46.09 28.22
C ILE A 119 5.40 47.35 27.59
N ARG A 120 6.07 47.84 26.53
CA ARG A 120 5.62 48.94 25.69
C ARG A 120 5.48 48.48 24.26
N GLU A 121 4.58 49.10 23.53
CA GLU A 121 4.27 48.76 22.15
C GLU A 121 4.86 49.80 21.19
N LEU A 122 5.28 49.34 20.01
CA LEU A 122 5.82 50.18 18.95
C LEU A 122 4.77 50.38 17.86
N ASP A 123 4.57 51.63 17.43
CA ASP A 123 3.69 51.97 16.31
C ASP A 123 4.42 51.80 14.96
N ASN A 124 4.69 50.54 14.61
CA ASN A 124 5.36 50.17 13.35
C ASN A 124 4.35 49.91 12.23
N ASN A 125 4.74 50.27 11.00
CA ASN A 125 4.01 49.85 9.81
C ASN A 125 4.14 48.33 9.58
N LEU A 126 3.08 47.72 9.05
CA LEU A 126 3.10 46.30 8.69
C LEU A 126 4.09 46.05 7.55
N PRO A 127 4.96 45.02 7.65
CA PRO A 127 5.90 44.69 6.59
C PRO A 127 5.17 44.41 5.25
N PRO A 128 5.60 45.03 4.14
CA PRO A 128 4.97 44.83 2.83
C PRO A 128 4.85 43.36 2.40
N TRP A 129 5.85 42.53 2.70
CA TRP A 129 5.79 41.10 2.38
C TRP A 129 4.64 40.38 3.09
N TRP A 130 4.34 40.77 4.33
CA TRP A 130 3.27 40.20 5.14
C TRP A 130 1.90 40.65 4.63
N LEU A 131 1.78 41.92 4.22
CA LEU A 131 0.57 42.41 3.57
C LEU A 131 0.31 41.70 2.23
N TYR A 132 1.34 41.52 1.40
CA TYR A 132 1.20 40.81 0.14
C TYR A 132 0.81 39.35 0.34
N SER A 133 1.36 38.65 1.35
CA SER A 133 0.95 37.27 1.63
C SER A 133 -0.49 37.20 2.13
N TRP A 134 -0.93 38.17 2.93
CA TRP A 134 -2.31 38.29 3.38
C TRP A 134 -3.29 38.52 2.22
N TYR A 135 -2.97 39.42 1.29
CA TYR A 135 -3.80 39.60 0.08
C TYR A 135 -3.75 38.38 -0.85
N ALA A 136 -2.59 37.74 -0.99
CA ALA A 136 -2.44 36.54 -1.81
C ALA A 136 -3.31 35.39 -1.28
N SER A 137 -3.40 35.22 0.05
CA SER A 137 -4.26 34.19 0.63
C SER A 137 -5.75 34.46 0.39
N MET A 138 -6.17 35.73 0.41
CA MET A 138 -7.53 36.12 0.04
C MET A 138 -7.84 35.81 -1.43
N VAL A 139 -6.94 36.17 -2.34
CA VAL A 139 -7.09 35.86 -3.78
C VAL A 139 -7.14 34.36 -4.00
N PHE A 140 -6.27 33.60 -3.35
CA PHE A 140 -6.27 32.14 -3.40
C PHE A 140 -7.60 31.57 -2.90
N ALA A 141 -8.12 32.04 -1.77
CA ALA A 141 -9.40 31.59 -1.22
C ALA A 141 -10.57 31.85 -2.18
N VAL A 142 -10.60 33.01 -2.84
CA VAL A 142 -11.63 33.33 -3.84
C VAL A 142 -11.54 32.40 -5.06
N ILE A 143 -10.32 32.17 -5.58
CA ILE A 143 -10.10 31.25 -6.70
C ILE A 143 -10.49 29.82 -6.32
N TYR A 144 -10.10 29.37 -5.13
CA TYR A 144 -10.42 28.05 -4.61
C TYR A 144 -11.93 27.85 -4.49
N LEU A 145 -12.63 28.79 -3.85
CA LEU A 145 -14.08 28.73 -3.70
C LEU A 145 -14.78 28.74 -5.06
N PHE A 146 -14.33 29.57 -5.99
CA PHE A 146 -14.89 29.61 -7.33
C PHE A 146 -14.72 28.28 -8.07
N ASN A 147 -13.53 27.67 -8.01
CA ASN A 147 -13.25 26.42 -8.70
C ASN A 147 -14.00 25.23 -8.09
N PHE A 148 -13.90 25.03 -6.77
CA PHE A 148 -14.44 23.84 -6.10
C PHE A 148 -15.93 23.94 -5.75
N HIS A 149 -16.44 25.14 -5.42
CA HIS A 149 -17.82 25.29 -4.94
C HIS A 149 -18.76 25.98 -5.92
N ILE A 150 -18.26 26.79 -6.87
CA ILE A 150 -19.11 27.50 -7.84
C ILE A 150 -19.13 26.78 -9.18
N THR A 151 -17.97 26.55 -9.79
CA THR A 151 -17.90 25.92 -11.13
C THR A 151 -17.79 24.40 -11.07
N GLY A 152 -17.32 23.84 -9.95
CA GLY A 152 -17.10 22.40 -9.80
C GLY A 152 -16.15 21.83 -10.86
N THR A 153 -15.21 22.65 -11.35
CA THR A 153 -14.34 22.27 -12.48
C THR A 153 -13.25 21.31 -12.03
N SER A 154 -12.78 21.44 -10.79
CA SER A 154 -11.92 20.47 -10.14
C SER A 154 -12.74 19.42 -9.40
N GLY A 155 -12.35 18.16 -9.53
CA GLY A 155 -12.98 17.04 -8.82
C GLY A 155 -12.88 17.20 -7.31
N THR A 156 -13.86 16.65 -6.59
CA THR A 156 -13.86 16.57 -5.14
C THR A 156 -12.96 15.44 -4.65
N GLN A 157 -12.71 15.39 -3.34
CA GLN A 157 -11.99 14.26 -2.72
C GLN A 157 -12.63 12.89 -3.01
N PHE A 158 -13.94 12.85 -3.27
CA PHE A 158 -14.65 11.61 -3.55
C PHE A 158 -14.43 11.18 -4.99
N ASP A 159 -14.41 12.13 -5.93
CA ASP A 159 -14.10 11.86 -7.34
C ASP A 159 -12.66 11.35 -7.49
N GLU A 160 -11.73 11.92 -6.73
CA GLU A 160 -10.34 11.45 -6.66
C GLU A 160 -10.28 10.02 -6.10
N LEU A 161 -10.96 9.75 -4.98
CA LEU A 161 -11.01 8.41 -4.40
C LEU A 161 -11.59 7.37 -5.37
N ASP A 162 -12.66 7.70 -6.08
CA ASP A 162 -13.27 6.80 -7.06
C ASP A 162 -12.32 6.51 -8.23
N SER A 163 -11.55 7.52 -8.67
CA SER A 163 -10.54 7.35 -9.71
C SER A 163 -9.37 6.46 -9.25
N GLU A 164 -8.91 6.65 -8.01
CA GLU A 164 -7.86 5.82 -7.39
C GLU A 164 -8.33 4.38 -7.20
N TYR A 165 -9.58 4.15 -6.79
CA TYR A 165 -10.15 2.81 -6.71
C TYR A 165 -10.34 2.15 -8.07
N ALA A 166 -10.70 2.91 -9.10
CA ALA A 166 -10.76 2.38 -10.46
C ALA A 166 -9.37 1.95 -10.94
N GLN A 167 -8.34 2.77 -10.69
CA GLN A 167 -6.96 2.44 -11.05
C GLN A 167 -6.45 1.23 -10.26
N ALA A 168 -6.66 1.21 -8.94
CA ALA A 168 -6.25 0.11 -8.09
C ALA A 168 -6.87 -1.23 -8.52
N LYS A 169 -8.13 -1.22 -9.00
CA LYS A 169 -8.76 -2.43 -9.56
C LYS A 169 -8.03 -2.93 -10.80
N ILE A 170 -7.68 -2.03 -11.72
CA ILE A 170 -6.92 -2.36 -12.94
C ILE A 170 -5.56 -2.94 -12.56
N ASP A 171 -4.85 -2.31 -11.62
CA ASP A 171 -3.52 -2.75 -11.18
C ASP A 171 -3.59 -4.12 -10.48
N ILE A 172 -4.61 -4.34 -9.64
CA ILE A 172 -4.86 -5.64 -9.00
C ILE A 172 -5.16 -6.71 -10.06
N GLU A 173 -5.97 -6.40 -11.07
CA GLU A 173 -6.27 -7.33 -12.16
C GLU A 173 -5.04 -7.65 -13.01
N GLU A 174 -4.20 -6.66 -13.32
CA GLU A 174 -2.93 -6.86 -14.02
C GLU A 174 -1.95 -7.70 -13.19
N TYR A 175 -1.84 -7.41 -11.91
CA TYR A 175 -1.03 -8.19 -10.97
C TYR A 175 -1.54 -9.64 -10.88
N LYS A 176 -2.86 -9.87 -10.80
CA LYS A 176 -3.46 -11.21 -10.79
C LYS A 176 -3.14 -12.01 -12.06
N LYS A 177 -3.07 -11.38 -13.23
CA LYS A 177 -2.71 -12.06 -14.50
C LYS A 177 -1.27 -12.60 -14.49
N THR A 178 -0.36 -11.93 -13.79
CA THR A 178 1.06 -12.30 -13.75
C THR A 178 1.40 -13.16 -12.53
N ALA A 179 0.64 -13.04 -11.45
CA ALA A 179 0.85 -13.76 -10.20
C ALA A 179 0.19 -15.15 -10.22
N LYS A 180 0.86 -16.14 -10.83
CA LYS A 180 0.47 -17.58 -10.78
C LYS A 180 0.30 -18.15 -9.37
N ASN A 181 0.77 -17.44 -8.33
CA ASN A 181 0.71 -17.84 -6.93
C ASN A 181 -0.49 -17.27 -6.16
N LEU A 182 -1.42 -16.54 -6.80
CA LEU A 182 -2.63 -15.98 -6.17
C LEU A 182 -3.89 -16.73 -6.59
N ILE A 183 -3.84 -18.06 -6.53
CA ILE A 183 -5.02 -18.88 -6.77
C ILE A 183 -5.88 -18.87 -5.50
N ASP A 184 -7.10 -18.35 -5.60
CA ASP A 184 -8.12 -18.46 -4.57
C ASP A 184 -9.32 -19.28 -5.08
N ALA A 185 -10.29 -19.56 -4.22
CA ALA A 185 -11.46 -20.36 -4.58
C ALA A 185 -12.28 -19.75 -5.73
N ASN A 186 -12.17 -18.45 -6.00
CA ASN A 186 -12.88 -17.79 -7.09
C ASN A 186 -12.10 -17.85 -8.41
N SER A 187 -10.76 -17.89 -8.34
CA SER A 187 -9.86 -17.86 -9.50
C SER A 187 -9.29 -19.22 -9.91
N VAL A 188 -9.52 -20.29 -9.13
CA VAL A 188 -8.99 -21.62 -9.42
C VAL A 188 -9.65 -22.22 -10.67
N GLU A 189 -8.82 -22.74 -11.56
CA GLU A 189 -9.22 -23.53 -12.73
C GLU A 189 -8.67 -24.96 -12.61
N LEU A 190 -9.35 -25.90 -13.27
CA LEU A 190 -8.94 -27.31 -13.27
C LEU A 190 -7.63 -27.46 -14.04
N LEU A 191 -6.57 -27.90 -13.37
CA LEU A 191 -5.26 -28.13 -13.97
C LEU A 191 -5.20 -29.53 -14.58
N THR A 192 -5.09 -29.62 -15.91
CA THR A 192 -5.05 -30.90 -16.64
C THR A 192 -3.66 -31.29 -17.12
N GLU A 193 -2.67 -30.41 -16.97
CA GLU A 193 -1.30 -30.67 -17.41
C GLU A 193 -0.65 -31.79 -16.59
N ALA A 194 0.09 -32.67 -17.27
CA ALA A 194 0.67 -33.85 -16.62
C ALA A 194 1.63 -33.49 -15.47
N ALA A 195 2.37 -32.38 -15.58
CA ALA A 195 3.25 -31.91 -14.53
C ALA A 195 2.48 -31.47 -13.27
N ASP A 196 1.35 -30.77 -13.44
CA ASP A 196 0.50 -30.32 -12.35
C ASP A 196 -0.17 -31.50 -11.65
N LEU A 197 -0.69 -32.47 -12.40
CA LEU A 197 -1.28 -33.69 -11.85
C LEU A 197 -0.24 -34.57 -11.14
N GLN A 198 1.01 -34.63 -11.62
CA GLN A 198 2.10 -35.34 -10.94
C GLN A 198 2.48 -34.67 -9.61
N ASN A 199 2.55 -33.34 -9.58
CA ASN A 199 2.79 -32.59 -8.34
C ASN A 199 1.62 -32.78 -7.36
N GLY A 200 0.38 -32.67 -7.84
CA GLY A 200 -0.83 -32.93 -7.06
C GLY A 200 -0.84 -34.33 -6.46
N LYS A 201 -0.45 -35.35 -7.24
CA LYS A 201 -0.30 -36.73 -6.77
C LYS A 201 0.75 -36.87 -5.66
N LYS A 202 1.88 -36.18 -5.80
CA LYS A 202 2.94 -36.18 -4.77
C LYS A 202 2.42 -35.57 -3.47
N ILE A 203 1.78 -34.40 -3.54
CA ILE A 203 1.19 -33.72 -2.39
C ILE A 203 0.12 -34.60 -1.73
N PHE A 204 -0.75 -35.23 -2.53
CA PHE A 204 -1.75 -36.17 -2.04
C PHE A 204 -1.11 -37.33 -1.28
N GLY A 205 -0.04 -37.91 -1.84
CA GLY A 205 0.74 -38.99 -1.24
C GLY A 205 1.39 -38.62 0.10
N GLU A 206 1.80 -37.37 0.27
CA GLU A 206 2.46 -36.88 1.49
C GLU A 206 1.44 -36.51 2.58
N ASN A 207 0.29 -35.97 2.20
CA ASN A 207 -0.59 -35.23 3.11
C ASN A 207 -2.00 -35.83 3.28
N CYS A 208 -2.54 -36.51 2.27
CA CYS A 208 -3.97 -36.87 2.20
C CYS A 208 -4.23 -38.37 2.42
N ILE A 209 -3.26 -39.23 2.09
CA ILE A 209 -3.45 -40.70 2.12
C ILE A 209 -3.78 -41.26 3.50
N ALA A 210 -3.39 -40.57 4.57
CA ALA A 210 -3.65 -41.03 5.93
C ALA A 210 -5.16 -41.14 6.23
N CYS A 211 -5.98 -40.31 5.58
CA CYS A 211 -7.43 -40.32 5.74
C CYS A 211 -8.17 -40.87 4.53
N HIS A 212 -7.69 -40.61 3.31
CA HIS A 212 -8.37 -40.95 2.06
C HIS A 212 -7.82 -42.17 1.33
N MET A 213 -6.82 -42.85 1.92
CA MET A 213 -6.08 -43.96 1.32
C MET A 213 -5.29 -43.58 0.06
N THR A 214 -4.39 -44.47 -0.37
CA THR A 214 -3.48 -44.23 -1.51
C THR A 214 -4.18 -44.17 -2.86
N ASP A 215 -5.30 -44.86 -3.00
CA ASP A 215 -6.14 -44.92 -4.20
C ASP A 215 -7.34 -43.96 -4.14
N GLY A 216 -7.46 -43.16 -3.08
CA GLY A 216 -8.59 -42.25 -2.88
C GLY A 216 -9.89 -42.94 -2.43
N GLY A 217 -9.87 -44.25 -2.17
CA GLY A 217 -11.06 -45.04 -1.85
C GLY A 217 -11.73 -44.72 -0.52
N GLY A 218 -11.15 -43.84 0.30
CA GLY A 218 -11.72 -43.42 1.56
C GLY A 218 -11.39 -44.36 2.72
N GLY A 219 -11.45 -43.83 3.93
CA GLY A 219 -11.06 -44.49 5.16
C GLY A 219 -11.63 -43.74 6.35
N ILE A 220 -10.77 -42.97 7.04
CA ILE A 220 -11.23 -41.95 7.99
C ILE A 220 -11.98 -40.86 7.23
N GLY A 221 -11.45 -40.43 6.08
CA GLY A 221 -12.09 -39.49 5.17
C GLY A 221 -13.06 -40.17 4.20
N PRO A 222 -13.90 -39.40 3.47
CA PRO A 222 -14.81 -39.92 2.45
C PRO A 222 -14.06 -40.51 1.25
N ASN A 223 -14.78 -41.31 0.46
CA ASN A 223 -14.35 -41.78 -0.85
C ASN A 223 -14.26 -40.59 -1.83
N LEU A 224 -13.12 -40.44 -2.51
CA LEU A 224 -12.88 -39.36 -3.48
C LEU A 224 -13.00 -39.83 -4.94
N THR A 225 -13.29 -41.11 -5.18
CA THR A 225 -13.36 -41.69 -6.53
C THR A 225 -14.79 -41.80 -7.06
N ASP A 226 -15.80 -41.57 -6.22
CA ASP A 226 -17.20 -41.64 -6.64
C ASP A 226 -17.77 -40.25 -7.04
N LYS A 227 -19.07 -40.20 -7.33
CA LYS A 227 -19.77 -38.99 -7.78
C LYS A 227 -20.51 -38.25 -6.65
N HIS A 228 -20.40 -38.71 -5.41
CA HIS A 228 -21.08 -38.14 -4.26
C HIS A 228 -20.14 -37.21 -3.51
N TRP A 229 -20.59 -36.00 -3.24
CA TRP A 229 -19.78 -34.97 -2.59
C TRP A 229 -20.54 -34.33 -1.44
N ILE A 230 -19.85 -34.13 -0.33
CA ILE A 230 -20.41 -33.50 0.88
C ILE A 230 -20.36 -31.97 0.78
N LEU A 231 -19.33 -31.41 0.13
CA LEU A 231 -19.03 -29.98 0.09
C LEU A 231 -18.91 -29.44 -1.35
N GLY A 232 -19.52 -30.13 -2.32
CA GLY A 232 -19.43 -29.83 -3.75
C GLY A 232 -18.25 -30.52 -4.45
N GLY A 233 -18.47 -30.91 -5.71
CA GLY A 233 -17.54 -31.70 -6.53
C GLY A 233 -16.91 -30.95 -7.71
N ASP A 234 -17.07 -29.63 -7.80
CA ASP A 234 -16.31 -28.80 -8.73
C ASP A 234 -14.95 -28.38 -8.17
N ILE A 235 -14.08 -27.87 -9.05
CA ILE A 235 -12.73 -27.44 -8.69
C ILE A 235 -12.72 -26.35 -7.61
N LYS A 236 -13.69 -25.43 -7.60
CA LYS A 236 -13.73 -24.33 -6.62
C LYS A 236 -14.11 -24.85 -5.25
N SER A 237 -15.11 -25.72 -5.16
CA SER A 237 -15.51 -26.39 -3.92
C SER A 237 -14.42 -27.28 -3.33
N VAL A 238 -13.78 -28.10 -4.17
CA VAL A 238 -12.69 -28.99 -3.73
C VAL A 238 -11.48 -28.17 -3.27
N PHE A 239 -11.09 -27.15 -4.04
CA PHE A 239 -10.03 -26.22 -3.65
C PHE A 239 -10.35 -25.50 -2.34
N HIS A 240 -11.58 -24.99 -2.17
CA HIS A 240 -12.00 -24.30 -0.95
C HIS A 240 -11.90 -25.21 0.27
N THR A 241 -12.35 -26.47 0.14
CA THR A 241 -12.26 -27.48 1.20
C THR A 241 -10.81 -27.79 1.58
N ILE A 242 -9.90 -27.83 0.60
CA ILE A 242 -8.46 -28.02 0.85
C ILE A 242 -7.88 -26.77 1.52
N SER A 243 -8.21 -25.57 1.02
CA SER A 243 -7.61 -24.33 1.51
C SER A 243 -8.08 -23.95 2.91
N GLU A 244 -9.39 -23.96 3.15
CA GLU A 244 -9.99 -23.45 4.39
C GLU A 244 -10.36 -24.57 5.37
N GLY A 245 -10.24 -25.84 4.96
CA GLY A 245 -10.59 -27.02 5.74
C GLY A 245 -12.02 -27.51 5.48
N GLY A 246 -12.36 -28.64 6.08
CA GLY A 246 -13.70 -29.21 5.96
C GLY A 246 -14.70 -28.62 6.97
N ARG A 247 -15.79 -29.36 7.19
CA ARG A 247 -16.82 -29.00 8.19
C ARG A 247 -16.22 -28.86 9.59
N SER A 248 -16.69 -27.86 10.34
CA SER A 248 -16.26 -27.61 11.72
C SER A 248 -16.39 -28.87 12.60
N GLY A 249 -15.36 -29.14 13.41
CA GLY A 249 -15.30 -30.32 14.28
C GLY A 249 -15.02 -31.65 13.56
N LYS A 250 -14.71 -31.64 12.25
CA LYS A 250 -14.23 -32.82 11.50
C LYS A 250 -12.73 -32.76 11.27
N GLY A 251 -12.13 -33.88 10.85
CA GLY A 251 -10.68 -34.04 10.78
C GLY A 251 -9.96 -33.35 9.62
N MET A 252 -10.67 -32.75 8.66
CA MET A 252 -10.05 -32.09 7.50
C MET A 252 -9.56 -30.69 7.87
N ILE A 253 -8.24 -30.54 7.99
CA ILE A 253 -7.55 -29.30 8.37
C ILE A 253 -7.45 -28.30 7.21
N SER A 254 -7.18 -27.03 7.54
CA SER A 254 -6.92 -25.97 6.56
C SER A 254 -5.47 -26.02 6.09
N TRP A 255 -5.24 -26.46 4.86
CA TRP A 255 -3.89 -26.59 4.31
C TRP A 255 -3.21 -25.25 4.03
N LYS A 256 -4.00 -24.17 3.87
CA LYS A 256 -3.50 -22.80 3.84
C LYS A 256 -2.80 -22.40 5.13
N LYS A 257 -3.28 -22.88 6.28
CA LYS A 257 -2.66 -22.63 7.60
C LYS A 257 -1.45 -23.52 7.85
N GLU A 258 -1.43 -24.72 7.27
CA GLU A 258 -0.31 -25.66 7.35
C GLU A 258 0.84 -25.34 6.38
N GLY A 259 0.67 -24.35 5.49
CA GLY A 259 1.74 -23.81 4.66
C GLY A 259 1.78 -24.30 3.21
N LEU A 260 0.75 -25.00 2.73
CA LEU A 260 0.60 -25.29 1.30
C LEU A 260 0.32 -24.00 0.52
N LYS A 261 1.06 -23.80 -0.58
CA LYS A 261 0.90 -22.64 -1.46
C LYS A 261 -0.39 -22.77 -2.29
N PRO A 262 -0.98 -21.65 -2.73
CA PRO A 262 -2.13 -21.64 -3.62
C PRO A 262 -2.04 -22.58 -4.82
N LEU A 263 -0.91 -22.58 -5.54
CA LEU A 263 -0.70 -23.47 -6.68
C LEU A 263 -0.67 -24.95 -6.28
N GLU A 264 -0.05 -25.27 -5.15
CA GLU A 264 0.04 -26.64 -4.64
C GLU A 264 -1.35 -27.16 -4.24
N MET A 265 -2.18 -26.29 -3.63
CA MET A 265 -3.59 -26.60 -3.33
C MET A 265 -4.42 -26.81 -4.60
N ALA A 266 -4.19 -26.03 -5.66
CA ALA A 266 -4.86 -26.21 -6.95
C ALA A 266 -4.45 -27.51 -7.66
N GLN A 267 -3.16 -27.87 -7.58
CA GLN A 267 -2.62 -29.10 -8.13
C GLN A 267 -3.21 -30.34 -7.44
N VAL A 268 -3.25 -30.35 -6.10
CA VAL A 268 -3.84 -31.48 -5.36
C VAL A 268 -5.36 -31.55 -5.53
N ALA A 269 -6.07 -30.41 -5.59
CA ALA A 269 -7.50 -30.37 -5.91
C ALA A 269 -7.80 -30.97 -7.29
N SER A 270 -7.00 -30.59 -8.30
CA SER A 270 -7.15 -31.11 -9.67
C SER A 270 -6.82 -32.61 -9.75
N TYR A 271 -5.80 -33.06 -9.01
CA TYR A 271 -5.49 -34.49 -8.90
C TYR A 271 -6.63 -35.28 -8.25
N VAL A 272 -7.23 -34.77 -7.17
CA VAL A 272 -8.38 -35.40 -6.51
C VAL A 272 -9.55 -35.58 -7.49
N LEU A 273 -9.87 -34.56 -8.27
CA LEU A 273 -10.92 -34.67 -9.30
C LEU A 273 -10.57 -35.69 -10.41
N SER A 274 -9.28 -35.86 -10.71
CA SER A 274 -8.83 -36.88 -11.67
C SER A 274 -9.00 -38.32 -11.18
N LEU A 275 -9.24 -38.54 -9.87
CA LEU A 275 -9.51 -39.87 -9.30
C LEU A 275 -10.96 -40.32 -9.50
N GLN A 276 -11.86 -39.41 -9.85
CA GLN A 276 -13.27 -39.75 -10.05
C GLN A 276 -13.44 -40.77 -11.18
N GLY A 277 -14.20 -41.83 -10.91
CA GLY A 277 -14.42 -42.94 -11.84
C GLY A 277 -13.35 -44.03 -11.79
N THR A 278 -12.32 -43.90 -10.96
CA THR A 278 -11.39 -45.00 -10.68
C THR A 278 -12.02 -46.04 -9.75
N THR A 279 -11.47 -47.26 -9.72
CA THR A 279 -11.96 -48.37 -8.88
C THR A 279 -10.95 -48.68 -7.77
N PRO A 280 -11.17 -48.16 -6.55
CA PRO A 280 -10.38 -48.51 -5.37
C PRO A 280 -10.47 -49.99 -5.03
N ALA A 281 -9.48 -50.52 -4.31
CA ALA A 281 -9.47 -51.93 -3.90
C ALA A 281 -10.54 -52.24 -2.84
N ASN A 282 -10.75 -51.30 -1.91
CA ASN A 282 -11.76 -51.38 -0.85
C ASN A 282 -12.43 -49.99 -0.70
N PRO A 283 -13.34 -49.60 -1.60
CA PRO A 283 -13.98 -48.29 -1.54
C PRO A 283 -14.89 -48.21 -0.31
N LYS A 284 -14.81 -47.09 0.41
CA LYS A 284 -15.79 -46.71 1.42
C LYS A 284 -17.13 -46.40 0.72
N GLU A 285 -18.23 -46.68 1.41
CA GLU A 285 -19.57 -46.29 0.95
C GLU A 285 -19.63 -44.80 0.63
N ALA A 286 -20.41 -44.46 -0.39
CA ALA A 286 -20.55 -43.08 -0.86
C ALA A 286 -21.13 -42.17 0.24
N GLU A 287 -20.53 -40.99 0.41
CA GLU A 287 -20.97 -40.00 1.40
C GLU A 287 -21.28 -38.66 0.71
N GLY A 288 -22.46 -38.10 1.00
CA GLY A 288 -22.92 -36.84 0.42
C GLY A 288 -23.90 -37.05 -0.73
N ASP A 289 -24.19 -35.98 -1.45
CA ASP A 289 -25.18 -35.96 -2.52
C ASP A 289 -24.53 -36.23 -3.87
N LEU A 290 -25.26 -36.87 -4.79
CA LEU A 290 -24.81 -37.03 -6.16
C LEU A 290 -24.58 -35.64 -6.77
N TRP A 291 -23.32 -35.30 -7.00
CA TRP A 291 -22.97 -34.00 -7.51
C TRP A 291 -23.13 -33.97 -9.02
N GLN A 292 -23.91 -33.01 -9.50
CA GLN A 292 -24.03 -32.67 -10.92
C GLN A 292 -23.62 -31.21 -11.09
N PRO A 293 -22.83 -30.88 -12.13
CA PRO A 293 -22.53 -29.49 -12.43
C PRO A 293 -23.85 -28.75 -12.70
N GLU A 294 -24.01 -27.55 -12.13
CA GLU A 294 -25.18 -26.70 -12.39
C GLU A 294 -25.37 -26.56 -13.91
N GLY A 295 -26.47 -27.13 -14.44
CA GLY A 295 -26.80 -27.13 -15.86
C GLY A 295 -26.64 -28.46 -16.61
N ALA A 296 -26.24 -29.56 -15.96
CA ALA A 296 -26.36 -30.90 -16.56
C ALA A 296 -27.73 -31.50 -16.24
N GLU A 297 -28.59 -31.63 -17.26
CA GLU A 297 -29.86 -32.36 -17.15
C GLU A 297 -29.59 -33.84 -16.82
N ALA A 298 -30.23 -34.34 -15.76
CA ALA A 298 -30.19 -35.75 -15.41
C ALA A 298 -30.88 -36.59 -16.49
N PRO A 299 -30.34 -37.77 -16.88
CA PRO A 299 -31.05 -38.65 -17.79
C PRO A 299 -32.31 -39.19 -17.12
N GLU A 300 -33.45 -39.05 -17.80
CA GLU A 300 -34.78 -39.47 -17.36
C GLU A 300 -34.77 -40.89 -16.77
N ALA A 301 -35.13 -40.99 -15.49
CA ALA A 301 -35.45 -42.25 -14.86
C ALA A 301 -36.78 -42.75 -15.41
N ILE A 302 -36.75 -43.87 -16.14
CA ILE A 302 -37.95 -44.61 -16.56
C ILE A 302 -38.66 -45.10 -15.29
N GLN A 303 -39.81 -44.51 -14.97
CA GLN A 303 -40.74 -45.02 -13.96
C GLN A 303 -41.57 -46.16 -14.55
N GLY A 304 -41.57 -47.29 -13.85
CA GLY A 304 -42.52 -48.37 -14.03
C GLY A 304 -42.44 -49.30 -12.83
N ASP A 305 -43.33 -49.12 -11.85
CA ASP A 305 -44.31 -50.16 -11.52
C ASP A 305 -45.35 -49.66 -10.53
N GLU A 306 -46.62 -49.91 -10.89
CA GLU A 306 -47.81 -49.85 -10.06
C GLU A 306 -47.72 -50.86 -8.91
N VAL A 307 -48.09 -50.48 -7.68
CA VAL A 307 -48.87 -51.35 -6.79
C VAL A 307 -49.84 -50.52 -5.94
N LEU A 308 -51.04 -51.09 -5.85
CA LEU A 308 -52.33 -50.63 -5.35
C LEU A 308 -52.48 -50.67 -3.81
N GLU A 309 -53.47 -49.88 -3.38
CA GLU A 309 -54.45 -50.10 -2.30
C GLU A 309 -54.06 -50.04 -0.81
N GLY A 310 -54.87 -49.28 -0.06
CA GLY A 310 -55.03 -49.42 1.40
C GLY A 310 -55.60 -48.18 2.12
N GLU A 311 -56.91 -48.19 2.37
CA GLU A 311 -57.70 -47.48 3.42
C GLU A 311 -56.95 -47.34 4.79
N GLU A 312 -57.23 -46.45 5.76
CA GLU A 312 -58.43 -45.74 6.23
C GLU A 312 -57.98 -44.77 7.37
N THR A 313 -58.59 -43.58 7.51
CA THR A 313 -58.98 -42.86 8.78
C THR A 313 -57.90 -42.53 9.86
N ASP A 314 -57.94 -41.50 10.72
CA ASP A 314 -58.93 -40.51 11.15
C ASP A 314 -58.21 -39.39 11.96
N VAL A 315 -58.82 -38.20 11.99
CA VAL A 315 -59.02 -37.30 13.17
C VAL A 315 -57.95 -36.32 13.72
N LEU A 316 -58.41 -35.05 13.74
CA LEU A 316 -58.26 -33.91 14.68
C LEU A 316 -56.94 -33.12 14.74
N GLU A 317 -56.92 -31.88 14.22
CA GLU A 317 -57.31 -30.59 14.88
C GLU A 317 -56.28 -30.09 15.92
N THR A 318 -55.59 -28.98 15.64
CA THR A 318 -55.94 -27.64 16.16
C THR A 318 -54.87 -26.58 15.85
N GLU A 319 -55.37 -25.36 15.75
CA GLU A 319 -54.78 -24.07 15.41
C GLU A 319 -53.58 -23.63 16.27
N ASN A 320 -52.62 -22.93 15.65
CA ASN A 320 -52.41 -21.49 15.91
C ASN A 320 -51.28 -20.95 15.00
N THR A 321 -51.62 -19.98 14.15
CA THR A 321 -50.65 -19.18 13.40
C THR A 321 -50.82 -17.74 13.82
N GLU A 322 -49.86 -17.22 14.59
CA GLU A 322 -49.75 -15.80 14.89
C GLU A 322 -48.72 -15.20 13.94
N VAL A 323 -49.21 -14.32 13.06
CA VAL A 323 -48.46 -13.55 12.07
C VAL A 323 -47.91 -12.30 12.78
N LEU A 324 -46.60 -12.08 12.70
CA LEU A 324 -45.94 -10.86 13.16
C LEU A 324 -45.29 -10.18 11.95
N GLU A 325 -46.04 -9.24 11.35
CA GLU A 325 -45.52 -8.23 10.44
C GLU A 325 -44.73 -7.19 11.25
N ILE A 326 -43.52 -6.85 10.79
CA ILE A 326 -42.79 -5.67 11.26
C ILE A 326 -42.64 -4.75 10.06
N GLU A 327 -43.30 -3.59 10.17
CA GLU A 327 -43.30 -2.50 9.19
C GLU A 327 -41.95 -1.77 9.12
N ASP A 328 -41.54 -1.48 7.89
CA ASP A 328 -40.52 -0.49 7.53
C ASP A 328 -41.03 0.93 7.80
N SER A 329 -40.34 1.68 8.66
CA SER A 329 -40.32 3.14 8.58
C SER A 329 -39.09 3.74 9.29
N VAL A 330 -38.12 4.21 8.51
CA VAL A 330 -37.16 5.23 8.98
C VAL A 330 -37.18 6.39 8.01
N SER A 331 -37.61 7.53 8.56
CA SER A 331 -37.86 8.78 7.87
C SER A 331 -36.58 9.59 7.67
N MET A 332 -36.53 10.28 6.54
CA MET A 332 -35.68 11.44 6.30
C MET A 332 -35.93 12.54 7.35
N ASN A 333 -34.84 13.11 7.90
CA ASN A 333 -34.62 14.55 8.16
C ASN A 333 -33.44 14.73 9.14
N ASN A 334 -32.29 15.17 8.65
CA ASN A 334 -31.71 16.52 8.85
C ASN A 334 -30.28 16.56 8.29
#